data_AF-A0A8J6TZW0-F1
#
_entry.id   AF-A0A8J6TZW0-F1
#
_cell.length_a   1.000
_cell.length_b   1.000
_cell.length_c   1.000
_cell.angle_alpha   90.00
_cell.angle_beta   90.00
_cell.angle_gamma   90.00
#
_symmetry.space_group_name_H-M   'P 1'
#
loop_
_entity.id
_entity.type
_entity.pdbx_description
1 polymer ?
#
loop_
_entity_poly.entity_id
_entity_poly.type
_entity_poly.pdbx_seq_one_letter_code
_entity_poly.pdbx_strand_id
1 'polypeptide(L)' 'TVDQEIAEVVKGIPMGRWAEACEIADAVAFLASPRASFITGSALAVDGGAVRSAH' A
#
# COMPACT_ATOMS: atom_id res chain seq x y z
N THR A 1 15.50 18.05 8.42
CA THR A 1 15.75 17.88 6.96
C THR A 1 14.70 16.92 6.43
N VAL A 2 14.31 17.06 5.16
CA VAL A 2 13.27 16.20 4.52
C VAL A 2 13.56 14.72 4.72
N ASP A 3 14.83 14.31 4.66
CA ASP A 3 15.23 12.91 4.86
C ASP A 3 14.91 12.37 6.26
N GLN A 4 15.00 13.21 7.30
CA GLN A 4 14.65 12.80 8.66
C GLN A 4 13.13 12.63 8.84
N GLU A 5 12.33 13.47 8.18
CA GLU A 5 10.87 13.33 8.20
C GLU A 5 10.43 12.05 7.47
N ILE A 6 11.05 11.75 6.33
CA ILE A 6 10.84 10.49 5.60
C ILE A 6 11.20 9.29 6.49
N ALA A 7 12.33 9.35 7.19
CA ALA A 7 12.76 8.28 8.08
C ALA A 7 11.80 8.05 9.25
N GLU A 8 11.23 9.10 9.84
CA GLU A 8 10.23 8.96 10.90
C GLU A 8 8.92 8.33 10.41
N VAL A 9 8.45 8.69 9.21
CA VAL A 9 7.26 8.07 8.63
C VAL A 9 7.49 6.58 8.36
N VAL A 10 8.66 6.21 7.84
CA VAL A 10 9.01 4.81 7.54
C VAL A 10 8.98 3.92 8.77
N LYS A 11 9.30 4.43 9.97
CA LYS A 11 9.18 3.65 11.22
C LYS A 11 7.76 3.16 11.50
N GLY A 12 6.75 3.87 10.99
CA GLY A 12 5.35 3.48 11.09
C GLY A 12 4.93 2.39 10.11
N ILE A 13 5.80 2.02 9.16
CA ILE A 13 5.54 1.02 8.12
C ILE A 13 6.26 -0.29 8.52
N PRO A 14 5.55 -1.38 8.82
CA PRO A 14 6.17 -2.67 9.16
C PRO A 14 7.17 -3.19 8.13
N MET A 15 6.94 -2.94 6.84
CA MET A 15 7.91 -3.29 5.78
C MET A 15 9.18 -2.44 5.79
N GLY A 16 9.25 -1.38 6.61
CA GLY A 16 10.47 -0.59 6.84
C GLY A 16 10.91 0.24 5.64
N ARG A 17 10.03 0.48 4.67
CA ARG A 17 10.29 1.32 3.50
C ARG A 17 9.02 1.91 2.92
N TRP A 18 9.18 2.96 2.12
CA TRP A 18 8.12 3.42 1.22
C TRP A 18 7.83 2.39 0.14
N ALA A 19 6.57 2.35 -0.29
CA ALA A 19 6.18 1.63 -1.49
C ALA A 19 6.82 2.28 -2.73
N GLU A 20 7.26 1.45 -3.66
CA GLU A 20 7.61 1.91 -5.00
C GLU A 20 6.33 2.14 -5.81
N ALA A 21 6.38 3.05 -6.77
CA ALA A 21 5.21 3.39 -7.59
C ALA A 21 4.66 2.16 -8.36
N CYS A 22 5.52 1.23 -8.75
CA CYS A 22 5.14 -0.01 -9.42
C CYS A 22 4.28 -0.91 -8.53
N GLU A 23 4.53 -0.95 -7.22
CA GLU A 23 3.77 -1.81 -6.30
C GLU A 23 2.30 -1.37 -6.20
N ILE A 24 2.07 -0.04 -6.24
CA ILE A 24 0.72 0.52 -6.31
C ILE A 24 0.10 0.27 -7.68
N ALA A 25 0.87 0.49 -8.75
CA ALA A 25 0.41 0.28 -10.12
C ALA A 25 0.00 -1.17 -10.40
N ASP A 26 0.73 -2.14 -9.85
CA ASP A 26 0.44 -3.57 -10.02
C ASP A 26 -0.86 -3.96 -9.31
N ALA A 27 -1.11 -3.43 -8.11
CA ALA A 27 -2.38 -3.64 -7.40
C ALA A 27 -3.57 -3.03 -8.17
N VAL A 28 -3.39 -1.82 -8.72
CA VAL A 28 -4.39 -1.16 -9.57
C VAL A 28 -4.62 -1.96 -10.85
N ALA A 29 -3.55 -2.43 -11.51
CA ALA A 29 -3.62 -3.23 -12.72
C ALA A 29 -4.36 -4.55 -12.47
N PHE A 30 -4.14 -5.20 -11.32
CA PHE A 30 -4.90 -6.38 -10.92
C PHE A 30 -6.39 -6.06 -10.77
N LEU A 31 -6.75 -5.02 -10.02
CA LEU A 31 -8.14 -4.62 -9.79
C LEU A 31 -8.85 -4.19 -11.08
N ALA A 32 -8.14 -3.60 -12.03
CA ALA A 32 -8.67 -3.22 -13.34
C ALA A 32 -8.79 -4.42 -14.31
N SER A 33 -8.15 -5.54 -14.01
CA SER A 33 -8.14 -6.71 -14.89
C SER A 33 -9.38 -7.61 -14.70
N PRO A 34 -9.71 -8.47 -15.69
CA PRO A 34 -10.77 -9.47 -15.55
C PRO A 34 -10.57 -10.43 -14.36
N ARG A 35 -9.35 -10.53 -13.82
CA ARG A 35 -9.04 -11.39 -12.66
C ARG A 35 -9.72 -10.92 -11.39
N ALA A 36 -10.12 -9.65 -11.31
CA ALA A 36 -10.86 -9.07 -10.19
C ALA A 36 -12.38 -9.00 -10.43
N SER A 37 -12.92 -9.76 -11.40
CA SER A 37 -14.31 -9.65 -11.87
C SER A 37 -15.40 -9.86 -10.81
N PHE A 38 -15.07 -10.45 -9.66
CA PHE A 38 -16.00 -10.64 -8.54
C PHE A 38 -15.63 -9.82 -7.29
N ILE A 39 -14.63 -8.95 -7.38
CA ILE A 39 -14.19 -8.08 -6.30
C ILE A 39 -14.88 -6.72 -6.46
N THR A 40 -15.81 -6.41 -5.56
CA THR A 40 -16.52 -5.13 -5.53
C THR A 40 -16.75 -4.68 -4.10
N GLY A 41 -16.95 -3.37 -3.90
CA GLY A 41 -17.23 -2.76 -2.60
C GLY A 41 -16.12 -2.92 -1.54
N SER A 42 -14.93 -3.37 -1.94
CA SER A 42 -13.82 -3.69 -1.06
C SER A 42 -12.70 -2.65 -1.17
N ALA A 43 -12.07 -2.31 -0.05
CA ALA A 43 -10.86 -1.51 -0.01
C ALA A 43 -9.63 -2.43 0.14
N LEU A 44 -8.70 -2.37 -0.81
CA LEU A 44 -7.44 -3.09 -0.74
C LEU A 44 -6.35 -2.15 -0.22
N ALA A 45 -5.85 -2.41 0.99
CA ALA A 45 -4.69 -1.69 1.52
C ALA A 45 -3.41 -2.15 0.83
N VAL A 46 -2.63 -1.19 0.32
CA VAL A 46 -1.31 -1.40 -0.32
C VAL A 46 -0.33 -0.41 0.30
N ASP A 47 0.00 -0.62 1.56
CA ASP A 47 0.67 0.37 2.41
C ASP A 47 1.83 -0.21 3.24
N GLY A 48 2.25 -1.44 2.93
CA GLY A 48 3.29 -2.13 3.67
C GLY A 48 2.96 -2.40 5.15
N GLY A 49 1.67 -2.35 5.52
CA GLY A 49 1.16 -2.57 6.87
C GLY A 49 1.08 -1.29 7.72
N ALA A 50 1.22 -0.11 7.12
CA ALA A 50 1.21 1.17 7.82
C ALA A 50 -0.11 1.43 8.57
N VAL A 51 -1.24 1.07 7.96
CA VAL A 51 -2.55 1.14 8.61
C VAL A 51 -2.80 -0.16 9.36
N ARG A 52 -3.02 -0.04 10.67
CA ARG A 52 -3.52 -1.16 11.48
C ARG A 52 -4.97 -1.42 11.10
N SER A 53 -5.24 -2.50 10.39
CA SER A 53 -6.60 -3.00 10.23
C SER A 53 -7.15 -3.37 11.61
N ALA A 54 -8.22 -2.70 12.02
CA ALA A 54 -8.94 -3.01 13.25
C ALA A 54 -9.73 -4.29 13.00
N HIS A 55 -9.09 -5.43 13.21
CA HIS A 55 -9.80 -6.67 13.49
C HIS A 55 -10.12 -6.72 14.98
#